data_AF-A0A9X3V833-F1
#
_entry.id   AF-A0A9X3V833-F1
#
_cell.length_a   1.000
_cell.length_b   1.000
_cell.length_c   1.000
_cell.angle_alpha   90.00
_cell.angle_beta   90.00
_cell.angle_gamma   90.00
#
_symmetry.space_group_name_H-M   'P 1'
#
loop_
_entity.id
_entity.type
_entity.pdbx_description
1 polymer ?
#
loop_
_entity_poly.entity_id
_entity_poly.type
_entity_poly.pdbx_seq_one_letter_code
_entity_poly.pdbx_strand_id
1 'polypeptide(L)' 'MKPRIFLQRGLWHCYSRTAAARHLGVGYCPRSAYQDWKALREAQA' A
#
# COMPACT_ATOMS: atom_id res chain seq x y z
N MET A 1 5.77 2.64 -12.06
CA MET A 1 4.33 2.92 -11.85
C MET A 1 4.15 3.51 -10.45
N LYS A 2 3.39 4.59 -10.27
CA LYS A 2 3.25 5.28 -8.97
C LYS A 2 2.10 4.65 -8.17
N PRO A 3 2.30 4.19 -6.92
CA PRO A 3 1.22 3.64 -6.10
C PRO A 3 0.20 4.74 -5.75
N ARG A 4 -1.06 4.34 -5.57
CA ARG A 4 -2.14 5.27 -5.15
C ARG A 4 -2.34 5.13 -3.65
N ILE A 5 -2.46 6.28 -2.99
CA ILE A 5 -2.77 6.39 -1.57
C ILE A 5 -4.16 7.01 -1.42
N PHE A 6 -5.02 6.43 -0.59
CA PHE A 6 -6.36 6.93 -0.31
C PHE A 6 -6.79 6.60 1.12
N LEU A 7 -7.76 7.35 1.66
CA LEU A 7 -8.33 7.12 2.98
C LEU A 7 -9.68 6.40 2.84
N GLN A 8 -9.89 5.32 3.60
CA GLN A 8 -11.15 4.61 3.66
C GLN A 8 -11.41 4.15 5.11
N ARG A 9 -12.60 4.46 5.65
CA ARG A 9 -13.00 4.07 7.02
C ARG A 9 -11.99 4.47 8.11
N GLY A 10 -11.34 5.62 7.96
CA GLY A 10 -10.35 6.12 8.92
C GLY A 10 -8.95 5.49 8.81
N LEU A 11 -8.73 4.59 7.85
CA LEU A 11 -7.43 3.99 7.56
C LEU A 11 -6.91 4.44 6.20
N TRP A 12 -5.61 4.67 6.14
CA TRP A 12 -4.92 4.94 4.89
C TRP A 12 -4.57 3.62 4.20
N HIS A 13 -4.80 3.59 2.91
CA HIS A 13 -4.55 2.45 2.04
C HIS A 13 -3.57 2.86 0.95
N CYS A 14 -2.63 1.99 0.61
CA CYS A 14 -1.67 2.14 -0.48
C CYS A 14 -1.72 0.92 -1.38
N TYR A 15 -1.89 1.10 -2.70
CA TYR A 15 -1.94 -0.02 -3.64
C TYR A 15 -1.39 0.30 -5.03
N SER A 16 -1.02 -0.75 -5.76
CA SER A 16 -0.63 -0.71 -7.18
C SER A 16 -1.67 -1.46 -8.03
N ARG A 17 -1.89 -1.02 -9.27
CA ARG A 17 -2.84 -1.66 -10.22
C ARG A 17 -2.25 -2.84 -11.00
N THR A 18 -0.98 -3.16 -10.84
CA THR A 18 -0.37 -4.30 -11.54
C THR A 18 -0.86 -5.62 -10.96
N ALA A 19 -1.30 -6.54 -11.82
CA ALA A 19 -1.82 -7.87 -11.45
C ALA A 19 -0.86 -8.72 -10.58
N ALA A 20 0.43 -8.39 -10.58
CA ALA A 20 1.46 -9.02 -9.74
C ALA A 20 1.54 -8.48 -8.29
N ALA A 21 0.85 -7.38 -7.98
CA ALA A 21 0.91 -6.72 -6.67
C ALA A 21 -0.52 -6.44 -6.15
N ARG A 22 -1.22 -7.51 -5.77
CA ARG A 22 -2.48 -7.46 -5.02
C ARG A 22 -2.33 -6.90 -3.59
N HIS A 23 -1.15 -6.42 -3.21
CA HIS A 23 -0.87 -5.91 -1.87
C HIS A 23 -1.52 -4.55 -1.64
N LEU A 24 -2.33 -4.52 -0.60
CA LEU A 24 -2.92 -3.33 -0.04
C LEU A 24 -2.14 -3.02 1.23
N GLY A 25 -1.23 -2.05 1.19
CA GLY A 25 -0.61 -1.55 2.40
C GLY A 25 -1.60 -0.72 3.20
N VAL A 26 -1.56 -0.83 4.51
CA VAL A 26 -2.49 -0.14 5.42
C VAL A 26 -1.77 0.62 6.52
N GLY A 27 -2.38 1.69 7.03
CA GLY A 27 -1.83 2.41 8.17
C GLY A 27 -2.66 3.60 8.63
N TYR A 28 -2.29 4.17 9.78
CA TYR A 28 -2.98 5.33 10.37
C TYR A 28 -2.60 6.66 9.72
N CYS A 29 -1.54 6.68 8.91
CA CYS A 29 -1.14 7.84 8.12
C CYS A 29 -0.64 7.43 6.72
N PRO A 30 -0.59 8.35 5.74
CA PRO A 30 -0.17 8.05 4.37
C PRO A 30 1.22 7.38 4.30
N ARG A 31 2.15 7.84 5.14
CA ARG A 31 3.51 7.31 5.21
C ARG A 31 3.51 5.85 5.66
N SER A 32 2.78 5.52 6.72
CA SER A 32 2.71 4.16 7.25
C SER A 32 2.10 3.17 6.23
N ALA A 33 1.02 3.55 5.57
CA ALA A 33 0.40 2.73 4.52
C ALA A 33 1.36 2.48 3.34
N TYR A 34 2.18 3.48 2.98
CA TYR A 34 3.21 3.32 1.95
C TYR A 34 4.34 2.38 2.39
N GLN A 35 4.81 2.49 3.63
CA GLN A 35 5.85 1.63 4.18
C GLN A 35 5.39 0.17 4.28
N ASP A 36 4.16 -0.05 4.73
CA ASP A 36 3.54 -1.38 4.79
C ASP A 36 3.42 -2.01 3.40
N TRP A 37 2.89 -1.24 2.42
CA TRP A 37 2.85 -1.67 1.02
C TRP A 37 4.24 -2.02 0.47
N LYS A 38 5.26 -1.22 0.80
CA LYS A 38 6.64 -1.45 0.35
C LYS A 38 7.22 -2.73 0.96
N ALA A 39 7.03 -2.95 2.26
CA ALA A 39 7.50 -4.14 2.96
C ALA A 39 6.84 -5.41 2.38
N LEU A 40 5.53 -5.38 2.13
CA LEU A 40 4.81 -6.49 1.48
C LEU A 40 5.34 -6.81 0.08
N ARG A 41 5.79 -5.79 -0.66
CA ARG A 41 6.41 -5.95 -1.98
C ARG A 41 7.80 -6.57 -1.91
N GLU A 42 8.59 -6.24 -0.89
CA GLU A 42 9.95 -6.74 -0.69
C GLU A 42 9.94 -8.19 -0.17
N ALA A 43 8.96 -8.55 0.67
CA ALA A 43 8.81 -9.91 1.20
C ALA A 43 8.41 -10.98 0.17
N GLN A 44 8.03 -10.58 -1.05
CA GLN A 44 7.63 -11.48 -2.14
C GLN A 44 8.60 -11.51 -3.32
N ALA A 45 9.67 -10.71 -3.27
CA ALA A 45 10.77 -10.72 -4.23
C ALA A 45 11.83 -11.74 -3.78
#